data_AF-A0A9P9T4L2-F1
#
_entry.id   AF-A0A9P9T4L2-F1
#
_cell.length_a   1.000
_cell.length_b   1.000
_cell.length_c   1.000
_cell.angle_alpha   90.00
_cell.angle_beta   90.00
_cell.angle_gamma   90.00
#
_symmetry.space_group_name_H-M   'P 1'
#
loop_
_entity.id
_entity.type
_entity.pdbx_description
1 polymer ?
#
loop_
_entity_poly.entity_id
_entity_poly.type
_entity_poly.pdbx_seq_one_letter_code
_entity_poly.pdbx_strand_id
1 'polypeptide(L)'
;MNTLFSSPTIERIEEKRHRMTWTKKSTPLKNSTLFNKAKHSEEWHQNVEATAGVLHPSDSKFPYGFVRNHTDVYLRKKGKINQVDTDIRLAILIETHDTRDIAVAAAAHAMSAKNLRELLHVEFNVAQGSYWGLETWLQCLIAANYENPASVADLEALWARMLLPYATHGRCAAESILKGVSRVLRNSSTPNMNILPEFFILLRRAIKDYSTQLEGLRLKSKWAAAHKAIFWMVDLEMTSPAVTPPGYLLPEHIFDSQFPAWRLWSQWRPNIERIIAAISKGNTFWYFKISSASSTNHRPRTLEKYLSTLGFSKA
;
A
#
# COMPACT_ATOMS: atom_id res chain seq x y z
N MET A 1 21.93 19.95 44.58
CA MET A 1 20.49 19.64 44.43
C MET A 1 20.29 19.17 43.01
N ASN A 2 20.22 17.85 42.81
CA ASN A 2 20.30 17.20 41.50
C ASN A 2 18.90 16.81 41.03
N THR A 3 18.35 17.54 40.06
CA THR A 3 17.17 17.13 39.29
C THR A 3 17.61 16.26 38.12
N LEU A 4 17.60 14.95 38.37
CA LEU A 4 17.82 13.91 37.37
C LEU A 4 16.67 13.91 36.35
N PHE A 5 16.91 14.42 35.15
CA PHE A 5 16.06 14.18 34.00
C PHE A 5 16.38 12.79 33.42
N SER A 6 15.68 11.78 33.91
CA SER A 6 15.62 10.46 33.29
C SER A 6 14.92 10.59 31.93
N SER A 7 15.65 10.34 30.84
CA SER A 7 15.05 10.18 29.51
C SER A 7 14.25 8.88 29.49
N PRO A 8 12.97 8.91 29.06
CA PRO A 8 12.13 7.73 29.11
C PRO A 8 12.58 6.74 28.05
N THR A 9 12.81 5.50 28.49
CA THR A 9 12.82 4.32 27.63
C THR A 9 11.53 4.32 26.84
N ILE A 10 11.63 4.55 25.53
CA ILE A 10 10.51 4.34 24.61
C ILE A 10 10.28 2.82 24.56
N GLU A 11 9.44 2.35 25.46
CA GLU A 11 8.73 1.10 25.28
C GLU A 11 8.07 1.14 23.90
N ARG A 12 8.33 0.12 23.09
CA ARG A 12 7.49 -0.18 21.93
C ARG A 12 6.10 -0.48 22.47
N ILE A 13 5.30 0.56 22.59
CA ILE A 13 3.86 0.45 22.71
C ILE A 13 3.44 -0.35 21.48
N GLU A 14 2.89 -1.54 21.72
CA GLU A 14 1.99 -2.17 20.78
C GLU A 14 0.97 -1.11 20.39
N GLU A 15 1.19 -0.53 19.22
CA GLU A 15 0.32 0.48 18.64
C GLU A 15 -1.01 -0.23 18.40
N LYS A 16 -1.85 -0.20 19.45
CA LYS A 16 -3.25 -0.61 19.42
C LYS A 16 -3.83 0.12 18.24
N ARG A 17 -4.01 -0.64 17.16
CA ARG A 17 -4.58 -0.24 15.89
C ARG A 17 -5.90 0.43 16.20
N HIS A 18 -5.88 1.74 16.34
CA HIS A 18 -7.07 2.54 16.15
C HIS A 18 -7.36 2.42 14.66
N ARG A 19 -8.09 1.33 14.30
CA ARG A 19 -9.07 1.41 13.23
C ARG A 19 -9.70 2.77 13.41
N MET A 20 -9.57 3.64 12.41
CA MET A 20 -10.44 4.81 12.34
C MET A 20 -11.84 4.23 12.27
N THR A 21 -12.47 4.06 13.45
CA THR A 21 -13.88 3.80 13.57
C THR A 21 -14.49 5.04 12.97
N TRP A 22 -14.90 4.92 11.71
CA TRP A 22 -15.83 5.85 11.09
C TRP A 22 -16.94 6.04 12.11
N THR A 23 -16.93 7.19 12.78
CA THR A 23 -17.90 7.51 13.83
C THR A 23 -19.24 7.67 13.13
N LYS A 24 -19.94 6.53 12.98
CA LYS A 24 -21.31 6.45 12.56
C LYS A 24 -22.12 7.27 13.56
N LYS A 25 -22.47 8.50 13.17
CA LYS A 25 -23.53 9.25 13.84
C LYS A 25 -24.84 8.51 13.54
N SER A 26 -25.16 7.51 14.37
CA SER A 26 -26.45 6.84 14.31
C SER A 26 -27.50 7.76 14.94
N THR A 27 -28.26 8.45 14.10
CA THR A 27 -29.50 9.10 14.51
C THR A 27 -30.53 8.01 14.88
N PRO A 28 -31.08 8.01 16.11
CA PRO A 28 -32.03 6.99 16.54
C PRO A 28 -33.39 7.24 15.88
N LEU A 29 -33.68 6.51 14.80
CA LEU A 29 -35.01 6.49 14.19
C LEU A 29 -35.93 5.57 15.01
N LYS A 30 -36.80 6.18 15.82
CA LYS A 30 -37.92 5.51 16.48
C LYS A 30 -38.94 5.09 15.42
N ASN A 31 -38.91 3.82 14.98
CA ASN A 31 -40.07 3.02 14.55
C ASN A 31 -39.67 1.54 14.34
N SER A 32 -40.20 0.68 15.22
CA SER A 32 -39.75 -0.69 15.53
C SER A 32 -40.35 -1.79 14.64
N THR A 33 -40.40 -1.59 13.32
CA THR A 33 -40.54 -2.69 12.33
C THR A 33 -39.26 -2.90 11.51
N LEU A 34 -38.21 -2.11 11.80
CA LEU A 34 -36.89 -2.19 11.17
C LEU A 34 -35.94 -3.22 11.81
N PHE A 35 -36.30 -3.82 12.95
CA PHE A 35 -35.37 -4.70 13.71
C PHE A 35 -34.96 -5.98 12.98
N ASN A 36 -35.79 -6.55 12.09
CA ASN A 36 -35.37 -7.71 11.28
C ASN A 36 -34.36 -7.36 10.18
N LYS A 37 -34.28 -6.08 9.75
CA LYS A 37 -33.38 -5.70 8.65
C LYS A 37 -31.91 -5.74 9.06
N ALA A 38 -31.60 -5.28 10.28
CA ALA A 38 -30.25 -5.33 10.84
C ALA A 38 -29.77 -6.77 11.02
N LYS A 39 -30.67 -7.66 11.46
CA LYS A 39 -30.35 -9.08 11.70
C LYS A 39 -29.84 -9.80 10.45
N HIS A 40 -30.46 -9.57 9.29
CA HIS A 40 -30.02 -10.22 8.05
C HIS A 40 -28.70 -9.69 7.49
N SER A 41 -28.40 -8.41 7.72
CA SER A 41 -27.12 -7.81 7.31
C SER A 41 -25.99 -8.42 8.14
N GLU A 42 -26.19 -8.47 9.46
CA GLU A 42 -25.24 -9.05 10.41
C GLU A 42 -25.01 -10.55 10.14
N GLU A 43 -26.08 -11.31 9.90
CA GLU A 43 -26.00 -12.72 9.52
C GLU A 43 -25.18 -12.92 8.24
N TRP A 44 -25.34 -12.02 7.25
CA TRP A 44 -24.55 -12.08 6.02
C TRP A 44 -23.06 -11.82 6.28
N HIS A 45 -22.71 -10.79 7.05
CA HIS A 45 -21.33 -10.49 7.43
C HIS A 45 -20.66 -11.69 8.12
N GLN A 46 -21.32 -12.24 9.14
CA GLN A 46 -20.78 -13.38 9.91
C GLN A 46 -20.60 -14.62 9.04
N ASN A 47 -21.54 -14.92 8.14
CA ASN A 47 -21.45 -16.09 7.27
C ASN A 47 -20.33 -15.94 6.22
N VAL A 48 -20.20 -14.75 5.61
CA VAL A 48 -19.15 -14.45 4.64
C VAL A 48 -17.78 -14.54 5.29
N GLU A 49 -17.60 -13.91 6.46
CA GLU A 49 -16.35 -13.95 7.23
C GLU A 49 -15.99 -15.37 7.67
N ALA A 50 -16.96 -16.12 8.23
CA ALA A 50 -16.74 -17.51 8.64
C ALA A 50 -16.36 -18.43 7.47
N THR A 51 -16.89 -18.17 6.28
CA THR A 51 -16.62 -18.98 5.09
C THR A 51 -15.25 -18.66 4.48
N ALA A 52 -14.89 -17.37 4.41
CA ALA A 52 -13.60 -16.96 3.87
C ALA A 52 -12.44 -17.26 4.84
N GLY A 53 -12.68 -17.17 6.15
CA GLY A 53 -11.66 -17.34 7.17
C GLY A 53 -10.56 -16.29 7.03
N VAL A 54 -9.32 -16.75 6.84
CA VAL A 54 -8.14 -15.88 6.64
C VAL A 54 -7.74 -15.73 5.17
N LEU A 55 -8.50 -16.34 4.25
CA LEU A 55 -8.18 -16.32 2.84
C LEU A 55 -8.68 -15.02 2.20
N HIS A 56 -7.89 -14.54 1.24
CA HIS A 56 -8.19 -13.37 0.44
C HIS A 56 -8.40 -13.75 -1.04
N PRO A 57 -9.04 -12.89 -1.85
CA PRO A 57 -9.33 -13.16 -3.26
C PRO A 57 -8.11 -13.60 -4.11
N SER A 58 -6.90 -13.12 -3.78
CA SER A 58 -5.67 -13.55 -4.45
C SER A 58 -5.26 -15.00 -4.18
N ASP A 59 -5.79 -15.62 -3.12
CA ASP A 59 -5.39 -16.96 -2.71
C ASP A 59 -6.04 -18.02 -3.60
N SER A 60 -5.22 -18.95 -4.09
CA SER A 60 -5.68 -20.05 -4.97
C SER A 60 -6.80 -20.93 -4.40
N LYS A 61 -6.97 -20.93 -3.07
CA LYS A 61 -7.98 -21.72 -2.35
C LYS A 61 -9.16 -20.88 -1.88
N PHE A 62 -9.27 -19.62 -2.29
CA PHE A 62 -10.35 -18.75 -1.85
C PHE A 62 -11.73 -19.31 -2.28
N PRO A 63 -12.70 -19.45 -1.36
CA PRO A 63 -13.95 -20.20 -1.60
C PRO A 63 -15.03 -19.35 -2.29
N TYR A 64 -14.75 -18.81 -3.48
CA TYR A 64 -15.63 -17.92 -4.25
C TYR A 64 -17.10 -18.38 -4.29
N GLY A 65 -17.34 -19.62 -4.70
CA GLY A 65 -18.71 -20.15 -4.81
C GLY A 65 -19.48 -20.17 -3.49
N PHE A 66 -18.81 -20.42 -2.36
CA PHE A 66 -19.46 -20.46 -1.06
C PHE A 66 -19.77 -19.06 -0.54
N VAL A 67 -18.84 -18.10 -0.68
CA VAL A 67 -19.10 -16.70 -0.26
C VAL A 67 -20.20 -16.06 -1.10
N ARG A 68 -20.23 -16.35 -2.41
CA ARG A 68 -21.29 -15.96 -3.33
C ARG A 68 -22.68 -16.43 -2.89
N ASN A 69 -22.80 -17.70 -2.49
CA ASN A 69 -24.07 -18.30 -2.07
C ASN A 69 -24.72 -17.55 -0.89
N HIS A 70 -23.93 -16.97 0.02
CA HIS A 70 -24.46 -16.20 1.14
C HIS A 70 -25.19 -14.93 0.68
N THR A 71 -24.67 -14.27 -0.36
CA THR A 71 -25.33 -13.13 -1.00
C THR A 71 -26.63 -13.55 -1.69
N ASP A 72 -26.64 -14.67 -2.41
CA ASP A 72 -27.86 -15.17 -3.06
C ASP A 72 -28.96 -15.50 -2.03
N VAL A 73 -28.59 -16.11 -0.90
CA VAL A 73 -29.50 -16.36 0.22
C VAL A 73 -30.00 -15.05 0.84
N TYR A 74 -29.11 -14.07 1.05
CA TYR A 74 -29.47 -12.76 1.55
C TYR A 74 -30.48 -12.06 0.64
N LEU A 75 -30.24 -12.04 -0.67
CA LEU A 75 -31.11 -11.40 -1.65
C LEU A 75 -32.46 -12.13 -1.75
N ARG A 76 -32.48 -13.46 -1.73
CA ARG A 76 -33.71 -14.25 -1.72
C ARG A 76 -34.60 -13.94 -0.51
N LYS A 77 -34.00 -13.75 0.67
CA LYS A 77 -34.73 -13.33 1.90
C LYS A 77 -35.35 -11.93 1.77
N LYS A 78 -34.86 -11.07 0.87
CA LYS A 78 -35.45 -9.73 0.62
C LYS A 78 -36.63 -9.75 -0.35
N GLY A 79 -36.86 -10.85 -1.05
CA GLY A 79 -37.92 -10.98 -2.05
C GLY A 79 -37.56 -10.34 -3.38
N LYS A 80 -38.57 -9.98 -4.17
CA LYS A 80 -38.39 -9.34 -5.48
C LYS A 80 -37.96 -7.88 -5.30
N ILE A 81 -36.69 -7.61 -5.53
CA ILE A 81 -36.12 -6.26 -5.57
C ILE A 81 -35.60 -5.98 -6.98
N ASN A 82 -35.63 -4.71 -7.41
CA ASN A 82 -35.06 -4.32 -8.69
C ASN A 82 -33.51 -4.24 -8.60
N GLN A 83 -32.83 -4.09 -9.75
CA GLN A 83 -31.36 -4.05 -9.78
C GLN A 83 -30.79 -2.83 -9.04
N VAL A 84 -31.44 -1.66 -9.12
CA VAL A 84 -30.96 -0.44 -8.46
C VAL A 84 -30.98 -0.60 -6.94
N ASP A 85 -32.08 -1.14 -6.39
CA ASP A 85 -32.21 -1.46 -4.96
C ASP A 85 -31.22 -2.54 -4.53
N THR A 86 -30.93 -3.51 -5.42
CA THR A 86 -29.91 -4.55 -5.19
C THR A 86 -28.54 -3.90 -5.05
N ASP A 87 -28.14 -3.07 -6.02
CA ASP A 87 -26.84 -2.41 -6.01
C ASP A 87 -26.65 -1.50 -4.78
N ILE A 88 -27.65 -0.70 -4.42
CA ILE A 88 -27.59 0.16 -3.22
C ILE A 88 -27.39 -0.68 -1.95
N ARG A 89 -28.13 -1.79 -1.82
CA ARG A 89 -28.03 -2.67 -0.64
C ARG A 89 -26.67 -3.35 -0.56
N LEU A 90 -26.18 -3.88 -1.68
CA LEU A 90 -24.88 -4.56 -1.74
C LEU A 90 -23.73 -3.58 -1.51
N ALA A 91 -23.81 -2.36 -2.05
CA ALA A 91 -22.83 -1.30 -1.77
C ALA A 91 -22.75 -1.00 -0.26
N ILE A 92 -23.90 -0.82 0.41
CA ILE A 92 -23.93 -0.60 1.87
C ILE A 92 -23.31 -1.79 2.61
N LEU A 93 -23.64 -3.04 2.23
CA LEU A 93 -23.04 -4.22 2.82
C LEU A 93 -21.52 -4.24 2.65
N ILE A 94 -21.01 -3.96 1.46
CA ILE A 94 -19.57 -3.94 1.18
C ILE A 94 -18.87 -2.85 2.01
N GLU A 95 -19.45 -1.64 2.06
CA GLU A 95 -18.89 -0.51 2.80
C GLU A 95 -18.86 -0.73 4.32
N THR A 96 -19.83 -1.47 4.86
CA THR A 96 -19.88 -1.76 6.31
C THR A 96 -19.15 -3.03 6.71
N HIS A 97 -18.62 -3.81 5.76
CA HIS A 97 -17.86 -5.02 6.05
C HIS A 97 -16.42 -4.69 6.46
N ASP A 98 -15.90 -5.38 7.48
CA ASP A 98 -14.54 -5.17 7.99
C ASP A 98 -13.46 -5.49 6.94
N THR A 99 -13.58 -6.63 6.27
CA THR A 99 -12.75 -7.06 5.14
C THR A 99 -13.46 -6.82 3.80
N ARG A 100 -13.31 -5.62 3.26
CA ARG A 100 -14.03 -5.15 2.07
C ARG A 100 -13.81 -6.01 0.83
N ASP A 101 -12.60 -6.53 0.64
CA ASP A 101 -12.23 -7.40 -0.47
C ASP A 101 -13.00 -8.73 -0.47
N ILE A 102 -13.20 -9.32 0.71
CA ILE A 102 -14.04 -10.52 0.88
C ILE A 102 -15.51 -10.20 0.58
N ALA A 103 -15.99 -9.05 1.04
CA ALA A 103 -17.35 -8.59 0.77
C ALA A 103 -17.60 -8.36 -0.74
N VAL A 104 -16.63 -7.77 -1.44
CA VAL A 104 -16.68 -7.62 -2.91
C VAL A 104 -16.72 -9.00 -3.57
N ALA A 105 -15.88 -9.95 -3.15
CA ALA A 105 -15.89 -11.30 -3.70
C ALA A 105 -17.23 -12.03 -3.49
N ALA A 106 -17.93 -11.75 -2.37
CA ALA A 106 -19.23 -12.33 -2.10
C ALA A 106 -20.37 -11.68 -2.91
N ALA A 107 -20.28 -10.39 -3.25
CA ALA A 107 -21.41 -9.61 -3.78
C ALA A 107 -21.29 -9.17 -5.24
N ALA A 108 -20.09 -9.19 -5.82
CA ALA A 108 -19.82 -8.61 -7.14
C ALA A 108 -20.67 -9.21 -8.28
N HIS A 109 -21.00 -10.51 -8.23
CA HIS A 109 -21.80 -11.19 -9.27
C HIS A 109 -23.25 -10.70 -9.34
N ALA A 110 -23.78 -10.14 -8.25
CA ALA A 110 -25.15 -9.65 -8.15
C ALA A 110 -25.27 -8.14 -8.36
N MET A 111 -24.14 -7.43 -8.45
CA MET A 111 -24.10 -5.99 -8.71
C MET A 111 -24.05 -5.68 -10.21
N SER A 112 -24.59 -4.53 -10.62
CA SER A 112 -24.32 -4.01 -11.95
C SER A 112 -22.85 -3.60 -12.11
N ALA A 113 -22.29 -3.81 -13.31
CA ALA A 113 -20.90 -3.49 -13.60
C ALA A 113 -20.55 -2.02 -13.34
N LYS A 114 -21.48 -1.10 -13.64
CA LYS A 114 -21.33 0.33 -13.41
C LYS A 114 -21.19 0.65 -11.92
N ASN A 115 -22.14 0.21 -11.09
CA ASN A 115 -22.12 0.52 -9.66
C ASN A 115 -20.96 -0.16 -8.93
N LEU A 116 -20.58 -1.38 -9.35
CA LEU A 116 -19.37 -2.03 -8.84
C LEU A 116 -18.11 -1.25 -9.24
N ARG A 117 -18.02 -0.74 -10.47
CA ARG A 117 -16.87 0.09 -10.89
C ARG A 117 -16.78 1.39 -10.11
N GLU A 118 -17.90 2.07 -9.90
CA GLU A 118 -17.97 3.30 -9.08
C GLU A 118 -17.49 3.04 -7.64
N LEU A 119 -17.90 1.92 -7.05
CA LEU A 119 -17.47 1.49 -5.71
C LEU A 119 -15.94 1.24 -5.64
N LEU A 120 -15.32 0.77 -6.72
CA LEU A 120 -13.90 0.37 -6.77
C LEU A 120 -12.92 1.51 -7.08
N HIS A 121 -13.39 2.72 -7.38
CA HIS A 121 -12.54 3.83 -7.81
C HIS A 121 -11.42 4.16 -6.78
N VAL A 122 -10.15 4.30 -7.22
CA VAL A 122 -8.94 4.34 -6.35
C VAL A 122 -8.95 5.47 -5.35
N GLU A 123 -9.40 6.64 -5.80
CA GLU A 123 -9.26 7.88 -5.03
C GLU A 123 -9.97 7.83 -3.68
N PHE A 124 -10.98 6.97 -3.55
CA PHE A 124 -11.72 6.75 -2.31
C PHE A 124 -11.07 5.71 -1.39
N ASN A 125 -10.13 4.91 -1.88
CA ASN A 125 -9.69 3.69 -1.22
C ASN A 125 -8.22 3.71 -0.74
N VAL A 126 -7.37 4.60 -1.27
CA VAL A 126 -5.93 4.60 -0.95
C VAL A 126 -5.48 5.91 -0.30
N ALA A 127 -5.15 5.86 0.99
CA ALA A 127 -4.82 7.05 1.78
C ALA A 127 -3.54 7.76 1.31
N GLN A 128 -3.65 9.08 1.12
CA GLN A 128 -2.62 10.14 1.13
C GLN A 128 -1.21 9.76 1.66
N GLY A 129 -0.18 9.59 0.82
CA GLY A 129 1.22 9.37 1.23
C GLY A 129 1.56 8.06 1.97
N SER A 130 0.61 7.43 2.68
CA SER A 130 0.84 6.19 3.44
C SER A 130 0.55 4.92 2.62
N TYR A 131 -0.23 5.05 1.55
CA TYR A 131 -0.73 3.95 0.71
C TYR A 131 -1.55 2.92 1.51
N TRP A 132 -2.08 3.34 2.66
CA TRP A 132 -3.01 2.52 3.44
C TRP A 132 -4.23 2.20 2.57
N GLY A 133 -4.65 0.93 2.56
CA GLY A 133 -5.80 0.44 1.80
C GLY A 133 -5.48 0.01 0.38
N LEU A 134 -4.23 0.18 -0.08
CA LEU A 134 -3.82 -0.25 -1.42
C LEU A 134 -3.95 -1.76 -1.60
N GLU A 135 -3.50 -2.56 -0.63
CA GLU A 135 -3.62 -4.01 -0.66
C GLU A 135 -5.09 -4.44 -0.81
N THR A 136 -5.96 -3.93 0.06
CA THR A 136 -7.41 -4.18 0.00
C THR A 136 -8.00 -3.76 -1.35
N TRP A 137 -7.62 -2.60 -1.89
CA TRP A 137 -8.09 -2.15 -3.20
C TRP A 137 -7.66 -3.10 -4.33
N LEU A 138 -6.41 -3.57 -4.34
CA LEU A 138 -5.93 -4.53 -5.34
C LEU A 138 -6.68 -5.87 -5.22
N GLN A 139 -6.94 -6.35 -3.99
CA GLN A 139 -7.75 -7.55 -3.75
C GLN A 139 -9.19 -7.38 -4.24
N CYS A 140 -9.80 -6.21 -4.03
CA CYS A 140 -11.13 -5.89 -4.54
C CYS A 140 -11.17 -5.95 -6.09
N LEU A 141 -10.14 -5.48 -6.79
CA LEU A 141 -10.06 -5.59 -8.26
C LEU A 141 -9.99 -7.05 -8.72
N ILE A 142 -9.20 -7.88 -8.02
CA ILE A 142 -9.07 -9.32 -8.32
C ILE A 142 -10.43 -10.01 -8.11
N ALA A 143 -11.10 -9.73 -7.00
CA ALA A 143 -12.43 -10.26 -6.69
C ALA A 143 -13.48 -9.84 -7.73
N ALA A 144 -13.53 -8.56 -8.07
CA ALA A 144 -14.49 -8.00 -9.01
C ALA A 144 -14.31 -8.55 -10.43
N ASN A 145 -13.06 -8.70 -10.91
CA ASN A 145 -12.80 -9.31 -12.22
C ASN A 145 -13.25 -10.78 -12.26
N TYR A 146 -13.06 -11.54 -11.17
CA TYR A 146 -13.46 -12.94 -11.11
C TYR A 146 -14.99 -13.13 -11.18
N GLU A 147 -15.76 -12.37 -10.38
CA GLU A 147 -17.22 -12.52 -10.30
C GLU A 147 -18.00 -11.63 -11.29
N ASN A 148 -17.41 -10.53 -11.76
CA ASN A 148 -18.04 -9.55 -12.64
C ASN A 148 -17.02 -8.91 -13.61
N PRO A 149 -16.56 -9.67 -14.62
CA PRO A 149 -15.53 -9.20 -15.56
C PRO A 149 -15.96 -7.99 -16.42
N ALA A 150 -17.25 -7.66 -16.46
CA ALA A 150 -17.74 -6.45 -17.11
C ALA A 150 -17.38 -5.17 -16.32
N SER A 151 -17.06 -5.28 -15.04
CA SER A 151 -16.71 -4.15 -14.16
C SER A 151 -15.20 -3.86 -14.08
N VAL A 152 -14.36 -4.89 -14.20
CA VAL A 152 -12.90 -4.81 -14.11
C VAL A 152 -12.29 -5.66 -15.20
N ALA A 153 -11.48 -5.05 -16.06
CA ALA A 153 -10.85 -5.73 -17.18
C ALA A 153 -9.75 -6.70 -16.73
N ASP A 154 -9.49 -7.76 -17.51
CA ASP A 154 -8.46 -8.76 -17.19
C ASP A 154 -7.07 -8.16 -17.02
N LEU A 155 -6.75 -7.12 -17.79
CA LEU A 155 -5.48 -6.41 -17.67
C LEU A 155 -5.36 -5.67 -16.31
N GLU A 156 -6.45 -5.07 -15.82
CA GLU A 156 -6.47 -4.43 -14.50
C GLU A 156 -6.26 -5.46 -13.39
N ALA A 157 -6.93 -6.61 -13.50
CA ALA A 157 -6.78 -7.70 -12.53
C ALA A 157 -5.38 -8.33 -12.59
N LEU A 158 -4.76 -8.45 -13.77
CA LEU A 158 -3.38 -8.88 -13.93
C LEU A 158 -2.42 -7.91 -13.22
N TRP A 159 -2.57 -6.61 -13.47
CA TRP A 159 -1.80 -5.57 -12.78
C TRP A 159 -1.99 -5.64 -11.27
N ALA A 160 -3.24 -5.83 -10.81
CA ALA A 160 -3.54 -5.97 -9.39
C ALA A 160 -2.78 -7.14 -8.74
N ARG A 161 -2.83 -8.34 -9.36
CA ARG A 161 -2.08 -9.53 -8.89
C ARG A 161 -0.58 -9.29 -8.86
N MET A 162 -0.03 -8.65 -9.88
CA MET A 162 1.41 -8.38 -9.97
C MET A 162 1.90 -7.31 -9.00
N LEU A 163 1.05 -6.33 -8.67
CA LEU A 163 1.38 -5.24 -7.74
C LEU A 163 1.12 -5.58 -6.27
N LEU A 164 0.29 -6.58 -5.99
CA LEU A 164 -0.07 -6.98 -4.63
C LEU A 164 1.16 -7.22 -3.71
N PRO A 165 2.26 -7.90 -4.14
CA PRO A 165 3.45 -8.07 -3.31
C PRO A 165 4.19 -6.77 -2.96
N TYR A 166 3.89 -5.67 -3.67
CA TYR A 166 4.49 -4.36 -3.49
C TYR A 166 3.60 -3.40 -2.69
N ALA A 167 2.38 -3.83 -2.33
CA ALA A 167 1.39 -3.04 -1.60
C ALA A 167 1.76 -2.86 -0.11
N THR A 168 2.94 -2.28 0.12
CA THR A 168 3.44 -1.97 1.46
C THR A 168 2.92 -0.62 1.93
N HIS A 169 2.87 -0.42 3.25
CA HIS A 169 2.47 0.84 3.86
C HIS A 169 3.65 1.58 4.50
N GLY A 170 3.57 2.91 4.55
CA GLY A 170 4.53 3.76 5.26
C GLY A 170 5.60 4.37 4.36
N ARG A 171 6.79 4.66 4.93
CA ARG A 171 7.80 5.54 4.30
C ARG A 171 8.43 4.99 3.02
N CYS A 172 8.35 3.70 2.76
CA CYS A 172 8.90 3.05 1.56
C CYS A 172 7.80 2.55 0.61
N ALA A 173 6.54 2.94 0.84
CA ALA A 173 5.41 2.49 0.04
C ALA A 173 5.52 2.95 -1.42
N ALA A 174 5.78 4.25 -1.63
CA ALA A 174 5.96 4.82 -2.97
C ALA A 174 7.08 4.10 -3.74
N GLU A 175 8.24 3.90 -3.11
CA GLU A 175 9.37 3.15 -3.70
C GLU A 175 8.96 1.73 -4.11
N SER A 176 8.28 1.00 -3.23
CA SER A 176 7.84 -0.38 -3.49
C SER A 176 6.88 -0.44 -4.67
N ILE A 177 5.92 0.49 -4.74
CA ILE A 177 4.98 0.57 -5.86
C ILE A 177 5.66 0.91 -7.17
N LEU A 178 6.61 1.85 -7.18
CA LEU A 178 7.37 2.17 -8.39
C LEU A 178 8.19 0.97 -8.89
N LYS A 179 8.78 0.18 -7.98
CA LYS A 179 9.45 -1.09 -8.33
C LYS A 179 8.46 -2.08 -8.94
N GLY A 180 7.29 -2.25 -8.30
CA GLY A 180 6.24 -3.13 -8.78
C GLY A 180 5.75 -2.74 -10.17
N VAL A 181 5.41 -1.47 -10.39
CA VAL A 181 4.96 -0.96 -11.70
C VAL A 181 6.05 -1.12 -12.75
N SER A 182 7.31 -0.83 -12.41
CA SER A 182 8.42 -1.03 -13.34
C SER A 182 8.53 -2.50 -13.79
N ARG A 183 8.39 -3.43 -12.83
CA ARG A 183 8.36 -4.86 -13.13
C ARG A 183 7.15 -5.26 -13.97
N VAL A 184 5.97 -4.71 -13.69
CA VAL A 184 4.75 -5.01 -14.45
C VAL A 184 4.92 -4.56 -15.89
N LEU A 185 5.30 -3.31 -16.12
CA LEU A 185 5.52 -2.74 -17.46
C LEU A 185 6.54 -3.54 -18.28
N ARG A 186 7.61 -4.06 -17.65
CA ARG A 186 8.59 -4.91 -18.33
C ARG A 186 8.04 -6.29 -18.71
N ASN A 187 7.05 -6.81 -17.99
CA ASN A 187 6.50 -8.15 -18.18
C ASN A 187 5.15 -8.16 -18.90
N SER A 188 4.50 -7.00 -19.06
CA SER A 188 3.19 -6.86 -19.69
C SER A 188 3.27 -5.99 -20.95
N SER A 189 2.57 -6.38 -22.00
CA SER A 189 2.45 -5.59 -23.24
C SER A 189 1.43 -4.45 -23.06
N THR A 190 1.76 -3.47 -22.22
CA THR A 190 0.93 -2.27 -22.02
C THR A 190 1.40 -1.17 -22.98
N PRO A 191 0.62 -0.81 -24.01
CA PRO A 191 1.05 0.20 -24.98
C PRO A 191 0.98 1.63 -24.43
N ASN A 192 0.08 1.89 -23.49
CA ASN A 192 -0.17 3.21 -22.92
C ASN A 192 -0.80 3.05 -21.52
N MET A 193 -0.59 4.00 -20.61
CA MET A 193 -1.27 4.02 -19.31
C MET A 193 -2.75 4.47 -19.40
N ASN A 194 -3.20 5.03 -20.52
CA ASN A 194 -4.60 5.46 -20.68
C ASN A 194 -5.62 4.30 -20.59
N ILE A 195 -5.19 3.06 -20.86
CA ILE A 195 -6.05 1.87 -20.70
C ILE A 195 -6.16 1.42 -19.23
N LEU A 196 -5.36 2.00 -18.32
CA LEU A 196 -5.32 1.71 -16.89
C LEU A 196 -5.32 3.02 -16.08
N PRO A 197 -6.38 3.85 -16.20
CA PRO A 197 -6.41 5.21 -15.65
C PRO A 197 -6.18 5.24 -14.13
N GLU A 198 -6.76 4.30 -13.40
CA GLU A 198 -6.61 4.17 -11.95
C GLU A 198 -5.16 3.88 -11.53
N PHE A 199 -4.50 2.94 -12.22
CA PHE A 199 -3.08 2.64 -12.00
C PHE A 199 -2.19 3.81 -12.43
N PHE A 200 -2.59 4.58 -13.44
CA PHE A 200 -1.85 5.78 -13.84
C PHE A 200 -1.91 6.87 -12.77
N ILE A 201 -3.08 7.11 -12.16
CA ILE A 201 -3.24 8.04 -11.03
C ILE A 201 -2.35 7.59 -9.87
N LEU A 202 -2.39 6.30 -9.52
CA LEU A 202 -1.55 5.71 -8.47
C LEU A 202 -0.05 5.90 -8.78
N LEU A 203 0.36 5.67 -10.02
CA LEU A 203 1.74 5.81 -10.47
C LEU A 203 2.23 7.26 -10.39
N ARG A 204 1.48 8.22 -10.93
CA ARG A 204 1.84 9.65 -10.87
C ARG A 204 2.01 10.12 -9.42
N ARG A 205 1.12 9.65 -8.55
CA ARG A 205 1.19 9.91 -7.12
C ARG A 205 2.45 9.28 -6.49
N ALA A 206 2.74 8.02 -6.78
CA ALA A 206 3.95 7.34 -6.32
C ALA A 206 5.23 8.05 -6.77
N ILE A 207 5.29 8.52 -8.01
CA ILE A 207 6.41 9.29 -8.54
C ILE A 207 6.58 10.59 -7.75
N LYS A 208 5.51 11.35 -7.52
CA LYS A 208 5.54 12.61 -6.77
C LYS A 208 5.96 12.42 -5.31
N ASP A 209 5.41 11.42 -4.64
CA ASP A 209 5.74 11.11 -3.24
C ASP A 209 7.21 10.70 -3.11
N TYR A 210 7.69 9.86 -4.02
CA TYR A 210 9.06 9.38 -4.03
C TYR A 210 10.07 10.48 -4.41
N SER A 211 9.76 11.34 -5.39
CA SER A 211 10.61 12.49 -5.74
C SER A 211 10.75 13.45 -4.57
N THR A 212 9.65 13.72 -3.86
CA THR A 212 9.63 14.54 -2.64
C THR A 212 10.45 13.90 -1.52
N GLN A 213 10.38 12.56 -1.38
CA GLN A 213 11.20 11.83 -0.42
C GLN A 213 12.71 11.97 -0.72
N LEU A 214 13.12 11.77 -1.98
CA LEU A 214 14.53 11.92 -2.38
C LEU A 214 15.04 13.34 -2.14
N GLU A 215 14.24 14.34 -2.51
CA GLU A 215 14.57 15.74 -2.28
C GLU A 215 14.66 16.07 -0.78
N GLY A 216 13.74 15.54 0.03
CA GLY A 216 13.79 15.67 1.48
C GLY A 216 15.03 15.03 2.11
N LEU A 217 15.52 13.91 1.56
CA LEU A 217 16.78 13.29 1.99
C LEU A 217 17.99 14.14 1.58
N ARG A 218 17.98 14.71 0.37
CA ARG A 218 18.98 15.63 -0.16
C ARG A 218 19.13 16.87 0.74
N LEU A 219 18.04 17.57 0.99
CA LEU A 219 18.02 18.79 1.81
C LEU A 219 18.47 18.54 3.26
N LYS A 220 18.16 17.36 3.81
CA LYS A 220 18.59 16.95 5.15
C LYS A 220 20.01 16.35 5.18
N SER A 221 20.74 16.38 4.07
CA SER A 221 22.07 15.77 3.93
C SER A 221 22.12 14.29 4.34
N LYS A 222 21.00 13.56 4.19
CA LYS A 222 20.89 12.13 4.50
C LYS A 222 21.33 11.27 3.32
N TRP A 223 22.56 11.49 2.85
CA TRP A 223 23.09 10.92 1.62
C TRP A 223 23.11 9.38 1.59
N ALA A 224 23.44 8.73 2.71
CA ALA A 224 23.41 7.27 2.80
C ALA A 224 21.99 6.69 2.61
N ALA A 225 20.98 7.35 3.17
CA ALA A 225 19.59 6.95 3.00
C ALA A 225 19.09 7.23 1.58
N ALA A 226 19.47 8.38 0.99
CA ALA A 226 19.16 8.69 -0.40
C ALA A 226 19.76 7.63 -1.34
N HIS A 227 21.02 7.27 -1.15
CA HIS A 227 21.70 6.26 -1.95
C HIS A 227 21.01 4.88 -1.85
N LYS A 228 20.63 4.47 -0.63
CA LYS A 228 19.85 3.24 -0.45
C LYS A 228 18.51 3.29 -1.19
N ALA A 229 17.81 4.43 -1.12
CA ALA A 229 16.50 4.59 -1.74
C ALA A 229 16.58 4.53 -3.27
N ILE A 230 17.61 5.10 -3.91
CA ILE A 230 17.76 5.13 -5.37
C ILE A 230 18.33 3.85 -5.98
N PHE A 231 18.76 2.89 -5.17
CA PHE A 231 19.51 1.71 -5.66
C PHE A 231 18.76 0.96 -6.77
N TRP A 232 17.44 0.82 -6.64
CA TRP A 232 16.62 0.15 -7.65
C TRP A 232 16.49 0.94 -8.96
N MET A 233 16.68 2.26 -8.95
CA MET A 233 16.71 3.07 -10.18
C MET A 233 18.00 2.82 -10.97
N VAL A 234 19.08 2.40 -10.30
CA VAL A 234 20.29 1.93 -10.97
C VAL A 234 20.00 0.67 -11.77
N ASP A 235 19.32 -0.30 -11.14
CA ASP A 235 18.89 -1.53 -11.82
C ASP A 235 17.93 -1.21 -12.98
N LEU A 236 17.06 -0.21 -12.82
CA LEU A 236 16.17 0.25 -13.88
C LEU A 236 16.97 0.77 -15.09
N GLU A 237 17.95 1.67 -14.87
CA GLU A 237 18.80 2.20 -15.93
C GLU A 237 19.62 1.11 -16.63
N MET A 238 20.18 0.18 -15.85
CA MET A 238 20.99 -0.94 -16.39
C MET A 238 20.18 -1.94 -17.21
N THR A 239 18.89 -2.08 -16.91
CA THR A 239 17.96 -2.99 -17.62
C THR A 239 17.19 -2.31 -18.73
N SER A 240 17.46 -1.02 -18.99
CA SER A 240 16.82 -0.28 -20.07
C SER A 240 17.26 -0.83 -21.43
N PRO A 241 16.31 -1.21 -22.32
CA PRO A 241 16.67 -1.69 -23.64
C PRO A 241 17.26 -0.56 -24.48
N ALA A 242 18.25 -0.88 -25.31
CA ALA A 242 18.86 0.11 -26.23
C ALA A 242 17.86 0.68 -27.24
N VAL A 243 16.83 -0.11 -27.59
CA VAL A 243 15.74 0.29 -28.48
C VAL A 243 14.42 -0.14 -27.85
N THR A 244 13.49 0.80 -27.71
CA THR A 244 12.13 0.49 -27.27
C THR A 244 11.42 -0.33 -28.34
N PRO A 245 10.93 -1.54 -28.04
CA PRO A 245 10.10 -2.28 -28.97
C PRO A 245 8.85 -1.47 -29.32
N PRO A 246 8.42 -1.45 -30.60
CA PRO A 246 7.24 -0.70 -31.00
C PRO A 246 6.00 -1.18 -30.25
N GLY A 247 5.22 -0.24 -29.71
CA GLY A 247 3.99 -0.55 -28.99
C GLY A 247 4.15 -0.92 -27.51
N TYR A 248 5.35 -0.79 -26.92
CA TYR A 248 5.58 -1.04 -25.50
C TYR A 248 5.84 0.26 -24.74
N LEU A 249 5.12 0.44 -23.63
CA LEU A 249 5.41 1.49 -22.68
C LEU A 249 6.48 1.00 -21.69
N LEU A 250 7.66 1.61 -21.76
CA LEU A 250 8.73 1.36 -20.80
C LEU A 250 8.59 2.24 -19.56
N PRO A 251 9.01 1.77 -18.37
CA PRO A 251 9.04 2.58 -17.15
C PRO A 251 9.80 3.89 -17.34
N GLU A 252 10.91 3.85 -18.08
CA GLU A 252 11.79 4.98 -18.37
C GLU A 252 11.03 6.13 -19.04
N HIS A 253 10.11 5.85 -19.96
CA HIS A 253 9.29 6.89 -20.60
C HIS A 253 8.41 7.63 -19.59
N ILE A 254 7.88 6.91 -18.59
CA ILE A 254 7.05 7.50 -17.55
C ILE A 254 7.90 8.36 -16.63
N PHE A 255 9.07 7.86 -16.21
CA PHE A 255 10.00 8.62 -15.39
C PHE A 255 10.55 9.86 -16.11
N ASP A 256 10.90 9.76 -17.39
CA ASP A 256 11.35 10.88 -18.20
C ASP A 256 10.30 11.98 -18.30
N SER A 257 9.01 11.62 -18.35
CA SER A 257 7.92 12.61 -18.41
C SER A 257 7.53 13.20 -17.05
N GLN A 258 7.50 12.39 -15.97
CA GLN A 258 6.94 12.80 -14.68
C GLN A 258 8.02 13.17 -13.63
N PHE A 259 9.24 12.65 -13.75
CA PHE A 259 10.34 12.91 -12.83
C PHE A 259 11.71 12.92 -13.55
N PRO A 260 11.99 13.87 -14.47
CA PRO A 260 13.19 13.83 -15.32
C PRO A 260 14.53 13.73 -14.57
N ALA A 261 14.59 14.23 -13.33
CA ALA A 261 15.78 14.14 -12.47
C ALA A 261 16.14 12.71 -12.06
N TRP A 262 15.27 11.71 -12.32
CA TRP A 262 15.53 10.31 -12.01
C TRP A 262 16.85 9.79 -12.62
N ARG A 263 17.22 10.25 -13.83
CA ARG A 263 18.50 9.86 -14.47
C ARG A 263 19.73 10.36 -13.71
N LEU A 264 19.65 11.58 -13.18
CA LEU A 264 20.73 12.12 -12.33
C LEU A 264 20.86 11.29 -11.05
N TRP A 265 19.73 10.87 -10.47
CA TRP A 265 19.72 9.98 -9.32
C TRP A 265 20.27 8.59 -9.67
N SER A 266 19.84 7.98 -10.77
CA SER A 266 20.29 6.64 -11.18
C SER A 266 21.77 6.58 -11.54
N GLN A 267 22.36 7.69 -12.01
CA GLN A 267 23.79 7.80 -12.33
C GLN A 267 24.65 8.23 -11.14
N TRP A 268 24.03 8.66 -10.03
CA TRP A 268 24.77 9.11 -8.87
C TRP A 268 25.54 7.93 -8.22
N ARG A 269 26.87 8.04 -8.20
CA ARG A 269 27.80 7.06 -7.60
C ARG A 269 28.61 7.74 -6.49
N PRO A 270 28.01 8.00 -5.31
CA PRO A 270 28.73 8.59 -4.21
C PRO A 270 29.79 7.63 -3.66
N ASN A 271 30.94 8.18 -3.25
CA ASN A 271 31.90 7.40 -2.46
C ASN A 271 31.32 7.21 -1.04
N ILE A 272 30.67 6.07 -0.82
CA ILE A 272 29.98 5.73 0.43
C ILE A 272 30.94 5.66 1.61
N GLU A 273 32.16 5.15 1.41
CA GLU A 273 33.19 5.11 2.45
C GLU A 273 33.53 6.50 2.95
N ARG A 274 33.68 7.46 2.04
CA ARG A 274 33.93 8.87 2.37
C ARG A 274 32.74 9.50 3.10
N ILE A 275 31.52 9.17 2.72
CA ILE A 275 30.30 9.66 3.41
C ILE A 275 30.24 9.11 4.82
N ILE A 276 30.45 7.80 5.00
CA ILE A 276 30.47 7.16 6.32
C ILE A 276 31.59 7.75 7.18
N ALA A 277 32.79 7.91 6.62
CA ALA A 277 33.92 8.52 7.31
C ALA A 277 33.67 9.99 7.70
N ALA A 278 32.96 10.76 6.88
CA ALA A 278 32.57 12.12 7.20
C ALA A 278 31.55 12.17 8.35
N ILE A 279 30.56 11.25 8.34
CA ILE A 279 29.57 11.13 9.42
C ILE A 279 30.24 10.69 10.73
N SER A 280 31.16 9.73 10.68
CA SER A 280 31.87 9.26 11.87
C SER A 280 32.75 10.35 12.48
N LYS A 281 33.43 11.16 11.64
CA LYS A 281 34.25 12.30 12.08
C LYS A 281 33.42 13.47 12.63
N GLY A 282 32.26 13.74 12.02
CA GLY A 282 31.34 14.79 12.49
C GLY A 282 30.73 14.50 13.86
N ASN A 283 30.48 13.23 14.19
CA ASN A 283 30.02 12.82 15.52
C ASN A 283 31.13 12.86 16.59
N THR A 284 32.40 12.69 16.23
CA THR A 284 33.50 12.87 17.19
C THR A 284 33.69 14.33 17.62
N PHE A 285 33.32 15.31 16.80
CA PHE A 285 33.46 16.72 17.15
C PHE A 285 32.44 17.20 18.21
N TRP A 286 31.29 16.53 18.31
CA TRP A 286 30.30 16.78 19.37
C TRP A 286 30.56 15.96 20.64
N TYR A 287 31.18 14.78 20.54
CA TYR A 287 31.57 13.99 21.72
C TYR A 287 32.82 14.55 22.43
N PHE A 288 33.72 15.27 21.76
CA PHE A 288 34.89 15.86 22.41
C PHE A 288 34.64 17.19 23.13
N LYS A 289 33.42 17.75 23.10
CA LYS A 289 33.07 18.98 23.82
C LYS A 289 32.11 18.78 25.00
N ILE A 290 31.82 17.53 25.37
CA ILE A 290 31.03 17.18 26.58
C ILE A 290 31.74 16.05 27.37
N SER A 291 33.07 16.12 27.49
CA SER A 291 33.83 15.23 28.39
C SER A 291 34.91 15.97 29.18
N SER A 292 34.66 17.24 29.51
CA SER A 292 35.46 18.01 30.46
C SER A 292 34.67 18.42 31.72
N ALA A 293 33.72 17.59 32.16
CA ALA A 293 33.12 17.70 33.50
C ALA A 293 32.28 16.45 33.84
N SER A 294 32.93 15.38 34.31
CA SER A 294 32.46 14.48 35.37
C SER A 294 33.18 13.12 35.29
N SER A 295 34.06 12.93 36.27
CA SER A 295 34.67 11.65 36.59
C SER A 295 33.61 10.77 37.27
N THR A 296 33.14 9.72 36.60
CA THR A 296 32.82 8.43 37.23
C THR A 296 32.82 7.29 36.21
N ASN A 297 33.51 6.22 36.58
CA ASN A 297 33.76 4.99 35.83
C ASN A 297 32.50 4.36 35.23
N HIS A 298 32.40 4.25 33.90
CA HIS A 298 31.65 3.17 33.23
C HIS A 298 32.26 2.82 31.86
N ARG A 299 32.49 1.53 31.65
CA ARG A 299 33.15 0.96 30.44
C ARG A 299 32.29 1.16 29.19
N PRO A 300 32.88 1.51 28.03
CA PRO A 300 32.13 1.64 26.79
C PRO A 300 31.74 0.27 26.20
N ARG A 301 30.47 0.11 25.84
CA ARG A 301 29.96 -0.99 25.01
C ARG A 301 30.38 -0.76 23.55
N THR A 302 30.90 -1.83 22.94
CA THR A 302 31.57 -1.88 21.64
C THR A 302 30.66 -1.56 20.45
N LEU A 303 31.27 -0.93 19.42
CA LEU A 303 30.71 -0.45 18.16
C LEU A 303 30.09 -1.53 17.25
N GLU A 304 30.21 -2.82 17.60
CA GLU A 304 29.81 -3.94 16.75
C GLU A 304 28.29 -4.08 16.59
N LYS A 305 27.49 -3.55 17.51
CA LYS A 305 26.02 -3.65 17.45
C LYS A 305 25.35 -2.74 16.42
N TYR A 306 26.06 -1.76 15.86
CA TYR A 306 25.51 -0.84 14.86
C TYR A 306 25.67 -1.36 13.42
N LEU A 307 26.68 -2.19 13.16
CA LEU A 307 26.94 -2.72 11.82
C LEU A 307 26.01 -3.89 11.46
N SER A 308 25.53 -4.66 12.45
CA SER A 308 24.56 -5.75 12.23
C SER A 308 23.18 -5.25 11.76
N THR A 309 22.80 -4.02 12.09
CA THR A 309 21.50 -3.44 11.71
C THR A 309 21.48 -2.89 10.28
N LEU A 310 22.66 -2.76 9.64
CA LEU A 310 22.81 -2.23 8.28
C LEU A 310 22.95 -3.32 7.20
N GLY A 311 22.87 -4.60 7.57
CA GLY A 311 22.84 -5.70 6.59
C GLY A 311 24.15 -5.96 5.84
N PHE A 312 25.27 -5.37 6.29
CA PHE A 312 26.59 -5.70 5.76
C PHE A 312 27.09 -6.97 6.45
N SER A 313 26.91 -8.13 5.81
CA SER A 313 27.68 -9.34 6.15
C SER A 313 29.12 -9.13 5.71
N LYS A 314 30.08 -9.38 6.60
CA LYS A 314 31.48 -9.53 6.20
C LYS A 314 31.58 -10.75 5.27
N ALA A 315 32.22 -10.57 4.12
CA ALA A 315 32.83 -11.66 3.37
C ALA A 315 34.18 -12.00 4.01
#